data_AF-A0A2K8T4Z0-F1
#
_entry.id   AF-A0A2K8T4Z0-F1
#
_cell.length_a   1.000
_cell.length_b   1.000
_cell.length_c   1.000
_cell.angle_alpha   90.00
_cell.angle_beta   90.00
_cell.angle_gamma   90.00
#
_symmetry.space_group_name_H-M   'P 1'
#
loop_
_entity.id
_entity.type
_entity.pdbx_description
1 polymer ?
#
loop_
_entity_poly.entity_id
_entity_poly.type
_entity_poly.pdbx_seq_one_letter_code
_entity_poly.pdbx_strand_id
1 'polypeptide(L)'
;MGSGVALSSVLQGRAQNEVASQAEILMQMVNAVRNYTQNSIVPLLEPRLDTNPTFMPEVIPTFSSKEVFENFRKNRNIETFFIKMQHLIQLI
;
A
#
# COMPACT_ATOMS: atom_id res chain seq x y z
N MET A 1 37.18 0.12 18.41
CA MET A 1 35.74 0.18 18.74
C MET A 1 34.94 1.18 17.87
N GLY A 2 35.55 2.15 17.18
CA GLY A 2 34.82 3.12 16.33
C GLY A 2 34.31 2.62 14.97
N SER A 3 35.00 1.66 14.34
CA SER A 3 34.65 1.20 12.98
C SER A 3 33.38 0.37 12.92
N GLY A 4 33.07 -0.42 13.97
CA GLY A 4 31.85 -1.23 14.03
C GLY A 4 30.58 -0.40 14.21
N VAL A 5 30.66 0.69 14.99
CA VAL A 5 29.55 1.62 15.20
C VAL A 5 29.24 2.40 13.92
N ALA A 6 30.27 2.91 13.24
CA ALA A 6 30.12 3.61 11.96
C ALA A 6 29.55 2.69 10.85
N LEU A 7 29.95 1.42 10.82
CA LEU A 7 29.38 0.45 9.88
C LEU A 7 27.91 0.16 10.21
N SER A 8 27.58 -0.07 11.48
CA SER A 8 26.22 -0.33 11.93
C SER A 8 25.24 0.80 11.55
N SER A 9 25.64 2.06 11.75
CA SER A 9 24.80 3.21 11.39
C SER A 9 24.54 3.31 9.89
N VAL A 10 25.54 3.03 9.05
CA VAL A 10 25.37 2.99 7.59
C VAL A 10 24.43 1.87 7.17
N LEU A 11 24.55 0.67 7.75
CA LEU A 11 23.61 -0.42 7.46
C LEU A 11 22.19 -0.06 7.90
N GLN A 12 22.03 0.58 9.05
CA GLN A 12 20.72 0.98 9.55
C GLN A 12 20.06 2.04 8.66
N GLY A 13 20.82 3.05 8.21
CA GLY A 13 20.31 4.05 7.26
C GLY A 13 19.92 3.44 5.91
N ARG A 14 20.69 2.47 5.40
CA ARG A 14 20.31 1.73 4.18
C ARG A 14 19.03 0.92 4.36
N ALA A 15 18.86 0.27 5.50
CA ALA A 15 17.65 -0.49 5.81
C ALA A 15 16.41 0.41 5.90
N GLN A 16 16.55 1.62 6.47
CA GLN A 16 15.46 2.62 6.50
C GLN A 16 15.07 3.06 5.09
N ASN A 17 16.05 3.40 4.25
CA ASN A 17 15.80 3.83 2.87
C ASN A 17 15.13 2.74 2.02
N GLU A 18 15.57 1.48 2.19
CA GLU A 18 14.97 0.34 1.48
C GLU A 18 13.49 0.16 1.84
N VAL A 19 13.16 0.24 3.13
CA VAL A 19 11.78 0.13 3.61
C VAL A 19 10.91 1.29 3.12
N ALA A 20 11.43 2.52 3.12
CA ALA A 20 10.74 3.68 2.59
C ALA A 20 10.44 3.53 1.08
N SER A 21 11.43 3.11 0.29
CA SER A 21 11.27 2.83 -1.15
C SER A 21 10.19 1.78 -1.42
N GLN A 22 10.18 0.69 -0.65
CA GLN A 22 9.16 -0.35 -0.79
C GLN A 22 7.76 0.15 -0.39
N ALA A 23 7.65 1.01 0.63
CA ALA A 23 6.40 1.66 1.02
C ALA A 23 5.86 2.58 -0.09
N GLU A 24 6.75 3.34 -0.75
CA GLU A 24 6.39 4.20 -1.88
C GLU A 24 5.85 3.39 -3.07
N ILE A 25 6.53 2.31 -3.45
CA ILE A 25 6.08 1.42 -4.55
C ILE A 25 4.70 0.85 -4.24
N LEU A 26 4.48 0.42 -2.99
CA LEU A 26 3.19 -0.11 -2.57
C LEU A 26 2.08 0.95 -2.65
N MET A 27 2.34 2.18 -2.19
CA MET A 27 1.39 3.28 -2.28
C MET A 27 1.07 3.62 -3.74
N GLN A 28 2.06 3.58 -4.63
CA GLN A 28 1.85 3.74 -6.07
C GLN A 28 0.95 2.64 -6.63
N MET A 29 1.11 1.38 -6.21
CA MET A 29 0.21 0.29 -6.61
C MET A 29 -1.23 0.51 -6.12
N VAL A 30 -1.42 0.92 -4.85
CA VAL A 30 -2.75 1.22 -4.30
C VAL A 30 -3.42 2.35 -5.09
N ASN A 31 -2.66 3.39 -5.44
CA ASN A 31 -3.13 4.48 -6.30
C ASN A 31 -3.46 4.01 -7.72
N ALA A 32 -2.69 3.08 -8.29
CA ALA A 32 -2.97 2.51 -9.60
C ALA A 32 -4.31 1.74 -9.61
N VAL A 33 -4.62 0.98 -8.55
CA VAL A 33 -5.93 0.33 -8.40
C VAL A 33 -7.04 1.37 -8.35
N ARG A 34 -6.89 2.42 -7.52
CA ARG A 34 -7.86 3.53 -7.44
C ARG A 34 -8.10 4.16 -8.82
N ASN A 35 -7.04 4.49 -9.54
CA ASN A 35 -7.11 5.12 -10.86
C ASN A 35 -7.77 4.19 -11.89
N TYR A 36 -7.45 2.90 -11.89
CA TYR A 36 -8.06 1.92 -12.78
C TYR A 36 -9.57 1.75 -12.49
N THR A 37 -9.96 1.68 -11.21
CA THR A 37 -11.38 1.63 -10.84
C THR A 37 -12.12 2.86 -11.34
N GLN A 38 -11.58 4.07 -11.09
CA GLN A 38 -12.21 5.33 -11.49
C GLN A 38 -12.30 5.50 -13.01
N ASN A 39 -11.21 5.25 -13.73
CA ASN A 39 -11.10 5.64 -15.14
C ASN A 39 -11.53 4.52 -16.10
N SER A 40 -11.52 3.27 -15.66
CA SER A 40 -11.85 2.12 -16.51
C SER A 40 -13.11 1.39 -16.04
N ILE A 41 -13.26 1.14 -14.74
CA ILE A 41 -14.37 0.30 -14.24
C ILE A 41 -15.67 1.09 -14.09
N VAL A 42 -15.62 2.28 -13.48
CA VAL A 42 -16.82 3.10 -13.26
C VAL A 42 -17.57 3.42 -14.57
N PRO A 43 -16.91 3.90 -15.65
CA PRO A 43 -17.61 4.23 -16.90
C PRO A 43 -18.30 3.02 -17.56
N LEU A 44 -17.76 1.82 -17.39
CA LEU A 44 -18.36 0.59 -17.92
C LEU A 44 -19.64 0.19 -17.17
N LEU A 45 -19.84 0.72 -15.97
CA LEU A 45 -20.93 0.35 -15.08
C LEU A 45 -21.92 1.50 -14.84
N GLU A 46 -21.62 2.73 -15.23
CA GLU A 46 -22.49 3.91 -15.08
C GLU A 46 -23.98 3.64 -15.37
N PRO A 47 -24.38 3.04 -16.50
CA PRO A 47 -25.80 2.78 -16.79
C PRO A 47 -26.48 1.84 -15.79
N ARG A 48 -25.69 0.95 -15.17
CA ARG A 48 -26.17 0.01 -14.15
C ARG A 48 -26.16 0.63 -12.75
N LEU A 49 -25.30 1.60 -12.47
CA LEU A 49 -25.25 2.25 -11.15
C LEU A 49 -26.52 3.04 -10.85
N ASP A 50 -27.16 3.62 -11.88
CA ASP A 50 -28.41 4.37 -11.72
C ASP A 50 -29.65 3.47 -11.56
N THR A 51 -29.57 2.23 -12.07
CA THR A 51 -30.73 1.33 -12.19
C THR A 51 -30.68 0.13 -11.23
N ASN A 52 -29.51 -0.17 -10.67
CA ASN A 52 -29.34 -1.27 -9.75
C ASN A 52 -29.77 -0.88 -8.33
N PRO A 53 -30.76 -1.57 -7.72
CA PRO A 53 -31.17 -1.31 -6.35
C PRO A 53 -30.13 -1.77 -5.31
N THR A 54 -29.17 -2.61 -5.72
CA THR A 54 -28.11 -3.13 -4.85
C THR A 54 -26.89 -2.23 -4.90
N PHE A 55 -26.43 -1.78 -3.73
CA PHE A 55 -25.18 -1.05 -3.59
C PHE A 55 -23.96 -1.92 -3.97
N MET A 56 -23.08 -1.37 -4.82
CA MET A 56 -21.88 -2.04 -5.33
C MET A 56 -20.61 -1.33 -4.85
N PRO A 57 -20.07 -1.64 -3.67
CA PRO A 57 -18.92 -0.92 -3.11
C PRO A 57 -17.64 -1.06 -3.98
N GLU A 58 -17.51 -2.12 -4.78
CA GLU A 58 -16.37 -2.40 -5.64
C GLU A 58 -16.18 -1.41 -6.80
N VAL A 59 -17.19 -0.59 -7.08
CA VAL A 59 -17.07 0.51 -8.05
C VAL A 59 -16.56 1.80 -7.40
N ILE A 60 -16.50 1.87 -6.07
CA ILE A 60 -15.99 3.04 -5.36
C ILE A 60 -14.47 2.95 -5.31
N PRO A 61 -13.71 3.87 -5.96
CA PRO A 61 -12.26 3.75 -6.08
C PRO A 61 -11.53 3.62 -4.75
N THR A 62 -11.98 4.35 -3.73
CA THR A 62 -11.42 4.30 -2.37
C THR A 62 -11.70 2.96 -1.69
N PHE A 63 -12.87 2.36 -1.91
CA PHE A 63 -13.20 1.05 -1.34
C PHE A 63 -12.34 -0.03 -1.99
N SER A 64 -12.28 -0.07 -3.31
CA SER A 64 -11.54 -1.10 -4.05
C SER A 64 -10.04 -1.04 -3.78
N SER A 65 -9.46 0.16 -3.75
CA SER A 65 -8.05 0.34 -3.38
C SER A 65 -7.75 -0.10 -1.94
N LYS A 66 -8.65 0.21 -1.00
CA LYS A 66 -8.54 -0.25 0.40
C LYS A 66 -8.64 -1.77 0.50
N GLU A 67 -9.63 -2.38 -0.14
CA GLU A 67 -9.87 -3.82 -0.04
C GLU A 67 -8.71 -4.62 -0.65
N VAL A 68 -8.16 -4.17 -1.79
CA VAL A 68 -6.96 -4.76 -2.38
C VAL A 68 -5.75 -4.61 -1.46
N PHE A 69 -5.56 -3.43 -0.84
CA PHE A 69 -4.50 -3.22 0.15
C PHE A 69 -4.64 -4.14 1.36
N GLU A 70 -5.83 -4.27 1.94
CA GLU A 70 -6.07 -5.16 3.07
C GLU A 70 -5.83 -6.63 2.70
N ASN A 71 -6.24 -7.05 1.51
CA ASN A 71 -5.99 -8.41 1.03
C ASN A 71 -4.50 -8.67 0.80
N PHE A 72 -3.76 -7.68 0.31
CA PHE A 72 -2.30 -7.74 0.22
C PHE A 72 -1.66 -7.86 1.62
N ARG A 73 -2.10 -7.06 2.60
CA ARG A 73 -1.56 -7.04 3.97
C ARG A 73 -1.76 -8.35 4.73
N LYS A 74 -2.86 -9.09 4.47
CA LYS A 74 -3.16 -10.38 5.12
C LYS A 74 -2.16 -11.49 4.79
N ASN A 75 -1.27 -11.31 3.81
CA ASN A 75 -0.21 -12.27 3.55
C ASN A 75 0.83 -12.25 4.68
N ARG A 76 1.01 -13.38 5.40
CA ARG A 76 1.85 -13.51 6.61
C ARG A 76 3.29 -13.00 6.43
N ASN A 77 3.86 -13.14 5.23
CA ASN A 77 5.22 -12.66 4.94
C ASN A 77 5.29 -11.13 4.86
N ILE A 78 4.18 -10.49 4.48
CA ILE A 78 4.08 -9.04 4.28
C ILE A 78 3.63 -8.36 5.58
N GLU A 79 2.80 -9.01 6.39
CA GLU A 79 2.44 -8.54 7.73
C GLU A 79 3.68 -8.23 8.60
N THR A 80 4.67 -9.13 8.58
CA THR A 80 5.95 -8.92 9.28
C THR A 80 6.72 -7.72 8.73
N PHE A 81 6.66 -7.49 7.42
CA PHE A 81 7.27 -6.32 6.78
C PHE A 81 6.59 -5.01 7.24
N PHE A 82 5.26 -4.97 7.29
CA PHE A 82 4.52 -3.78 7.77
C PHE A 82 4.79 -3.47 9.24
N ILE A 83 4.86 -4.48 10.11
CA ILE A 83 5.19 -4.28 11.53
C ILE A 83 6.59 -3.66 11.67
N LYS A 84 7.57 -4.15 10.89
CA LYS A 84 8.93 -3.59 10.88
C LYS A 84 8.96 -2.17 10.32
N MET A 85 8.20 -1.90 9.26
CA MET A 85 8.06 -0.57 8.67
C MET A 85 7.50 0.42 9.69
N GLN A 86 6.40 0.09 10.36
CA GLN A 86 5.79 0.95 11.37
C GLN A 86 6.77 1.24 12.52
N HIS A 87 7.52 0.24 12.98
CA HIS A 87 8.55 0.43 13.99
C HIS A 87 9.70 1.33 13.53
N LEU A 88 10.14 1.24 12.27
CA LEU A 88 11.20 2.10 11.73
C LEU A 88 10.74 3.54 11.57
N ILE A 89 9.49 3.78 11.19
CA ILE A 89 8.92 5.13 11.08
C ILE A 89 8.81 5.81 12.46
N GLN A 90 8.54 5.05 13.53
CA GLN A 90 8.46 5.59 14.91
C GLN A 90 9.82 5.96 15.52
N LEU A 91 10.93 5.64 14.84
CA LEU A 91 12.29 5.94 15.28
C LEU A 91 12.90 7.16 14.58
N ILE A 92 12.12 7.83 13.72
CA ILE A 92 12.45 9.06 13.00
C ILE A 92 11.69 10.21 13.67
#